data_AF-A0A497DV39-F1
#
_entry.id   AF-A0A497DV39-F1
#
_cell.length_a   1.000
_cell.length_b   1.000
_cell.length_c   1.000
_cell.angle_alpha   90.00
_cell.angle_beta   90.00
_cell.angle_gamma   90.00
#
_symmetry.space_group_name_H-M   'P 1'
#
loop_
_entity.id
_entity.type
_entity.pdbx_description
1 polymer ?
#
loop_
_entity_poly.entity_id
_entity_poly.type
_entity_poly.pdbx_seq_one_letter_code
_entity_poly.pdbx_strand_id
1 'polypeptide(L)'
;ADLILITHEHFDHLDPEAIEKIKTDSTVIIYTEKCAEKVPGGKILHNGENIKIKGILIEAIPAYNIKHMRSPGVPFHPKGVGNGYILNLADKRIYIAGDTENTPEMKALKNIDVAFLPMNLPYTMTPEMVADAAKAFRPKILYPYHYGQTDPQRLVELLKDTPEIEVRIRKMR
;
A
#
# COMPACT_ATOMS: atom_id res chain seq x y z
N ALA A 1 -6.09 -18.20 6.55
CA ALA A 1 -4.96 -17.45 5.95
C ALA A 1 -3.71 -17.66 6.78
N ASP A 2 -2.56 -17.94 6.17
CA ASP A 2 -1.29 -18.11 6.91
C ASP A 2 -0.73 -16.81 7.49
N LEU A 3 -0.86 -15.72 6.73
CA LEU A 3 -0.40 -14.39 7.06
C LEU A 3 -1.49 -13.39 6.67
N ILE A 4 -1.78 -12.44 7.56
CA ILE A 4 -2.65 -11.30 7.31
C ILE A 4 -1.82 -10.02 7.52
N LEU A 5 -1.83 -9.14 6.52
CA LEU A 5 -1.14 -7.85 6.55
C LEU A 5 -2.18 -6.74 6.55
N ILE A 6 -2.06 -5.79 7.49
CA ILE A 6 -2.98 -4.68 7.64
C ILE A 6 -2.21 -3.38 7.58
N THR A 7 -2.51 -2.56 6.59
CA THR A 7 -1.76 -1.33 6.29
C THR A 7 -2.02 -0.21 7.28
N HIS A 8 -3.25 -0.05 7.75
CA HIS A 8 -3.68 0.98 8.71
C HIS A 8 -5.11 0.68 9.22
N GLU A 9 -5.62 1.50 10.14
CA GLU A 9 -6.78 1.21 10.99
C GLU A 9 -8.15 1.59 10.42
N HIS A 10 -8.22 2.18 9.23
CA HIS A 10 -9.50 2.56 8.62
C HIS A 10 -10.34 1.33 8.27
N PHE A 11 -11.65 1.50 8.28
CA PHE A 11 -12.62 0.40 8.27
C PHE A 11 -12.62 -0.42 6.96
N ASP A 12 -12.21 0.21 5.86
CA ASP A 12 -12.07 -0.39 4.53
C ASP A 12 -10.76 -1.18 4.36
N HIS A 13 -9.85 -1.11 5.34
CA HIS A 13 -8.60 -1.88 5.40
C HIS A 13 -8.52 -2.83 6.60
N LEU A 14 -9.16 -2.48 7.72
CA LEU A 14 -9.18 -3.22 8.97
C LEU A 14 -10.62 -3.57 9.36
N ASP A 15 -10.99 -4.81 9.07
CA ASP A 15 -12.25 -5.41 9.45
C ASP A 15 -11.99 -6.62 10.39
N PRO A 16 -12.21 -6.46 11.71
CA PRO A 16 -12.07 -7.55 12.66
C PRO A 16 -12.95 -8.76 12.34
N GLU A 17 -14.17 -8.56 11.82
CA GLU A 17 -15.05 -9.68 11.47
C GLU A 17 -14.51 -10.48 10.28
N ALA A 18 -13.95 -9.80 9.28
CA ALA A 18 -13.29 -10.47 8.15
C ALA A 18 -12.08 -11.27 8.62
N ILE A 19 -11.29 -10.73 9.55
CA ILE A 19 -10.13 -11.41 10.14
C ILE A 19 -10.58 -12.68 10.86
N GLU A 20 -11.58 -12.60 11.73
CA GLU A 20 -12.10 -13.78 12.46
C GLU A 20 -12.59 -14.87 11.51
N LYS A 21 -13.21 -14.52 10.38
CA LYS A 21 -13.71 -15.48 9.39
C LYS A 21 -12.59 -16.25 8.67
N ILE A 22 -11.38 -15.68 8.56
CA ILE A 22 -10.29 -16.27 7.77
C ILE A 22 -9.08 -16.72 8.59
N LYS A 23 -8.98 -16.30 9.86
CA LYS A 23 -7.86 -16.67 10.72
C LYS A 23 -7.98 -18.13 11.17
N THR A 24 -6.85 -18.69 11.52
CA THR A 24 -6.67 -20.00 12.13
C THR A 24 -5.71 -19.84 13.30
N ASP A 25 -5.55 -20.86 14.13
CA ASP A 25 -4.58 -20.84 15.24
C ASP A 25 -3.14 -20.62 14.78
N SER A 26 -2.84 -20.91 13.51
CA SER A 26 -1.51 -20.75 12.91
C SER A 26 -1.31 -19.41 12.16
N THR A 27 -2.33 -18.55 12.15
CA THR A 27 -2.30 -17.28 11.43
C THR A 27 -1.41 -16.28 12.15
N VAL A 28 -0.48 -15.68 11.40
CA VAL A 28 0.25 -14.50 11.87
C VAL A 28 -0.41 -13.24 11.32
N ILE A 29 -0.68 -12.27 12.18
CA ILE A 29 -1.17 -10.96 11.77
C ILE A 29 -0.04 -9.95 11.95
N ILE A 30 0.22 -9.14 10.94
CA ILE A 30 1.19 -8.04 11.00
C ILE A 30 0.47 -6.74 10.64
N TYR A 31 0.68 -5.70 11.45
CA TYR A 31 -0.02 -4.44 11.29
C TYR A 31 0.75 -3.25 11.88
N THR A 32 0.16 -2.06 11.79
CA THR A 32 0.67 -0.85 12.47
C THR A 32 0.25 -0.81 13.93
N GLU A 33 0.94 -0.01 14.76
CA GLU A 33 0.60 0.16 16.17
C GLU A 33 -0.87 0.56 16.38
N LYS A 34 -1.39 1.45 15.53
CA LYS A 34 -2.78 1.91 15.62
C LYS A 34 -3.81 0.79 15.40
N CYS A 35 -3.48 -0.23 14.61
CA CYS A 35 -4.36 -1.38 14.40
C CYS A 35 -4.50 -2.25 15.67
N ALA A 36 -3.50 -2.25 16.55
CA ALA A 36 -3.51 -3.05 17.79
C ALA A 36 -4.64 -2.64 18.74
N GLU A 37 -5.14 -1.41 18.63
CA GLU A 37 -6.28 -0.91 19.42
C GLU A 37 -7.59 -1.67 19.09
N LYS A 38 -7.71 -2.20 17.87
CA LYS A 38 -8.92 -2.89 17.38
C LYS A 38 -8.75 -4.41 17.27
N VAL A 39 -7.54 -4.88 16.96
CA VAL A 39 -7.24 -6.31 16.80
C VAL A 39 -6.05 -6.67 17.68
N PRO A 40 -6.26 -7.27 18.86
CA PRO A 40 -5.17 -7.68 19.73
C PRO A 40 -4.45 -8.94 19.20
N GLY A 41 -3.21 -9.13 19.64
CA GLY A 41 -2.46 -10.37 19.41
C GLY A 41 -1.70 -10.46 18.08
N GLY A 42 -1.75 -9.43 17.24
CA GLY A 42 -0.87 -9.32 16.07
C GLY A 42 0.51 -8.75 16.40
N LYS A 43 1.41 -8.81 15.42
CA LYS A 43 2.76 -8.24 15.49
C LYS A 43 2.74 -6.83 14.92
N ILE A 44 3.18 -5.87 15.72
CA ILE A 44 3.39 -4.49 15.27
C ILE A 44 4.67 -4.46 14.45
N LEU A 45 4.63 -3.82 13.28
CA LEU A 45 5.80 -3.50 12.47
C LEU A 45 5.79 -1.99 12.20
N HIS A 46 6.79 -1.26 12.71
CA HIS A 46 6.89 0.18 12.56
C HIS A 46 7.49 0.56 11.20
N ASN A 47 7.24 1.80 10.76
CA ASN A 47 7.82 2.36 9.54
C ASN A 47 9.36 2.18 9.52
N GLY A 48 9.90 1.61 8.44
CA GLY A 48 11.34 1.36 8.25
C GLY A 48 11.84 0.03 8.83
N GLU A 49 11.01 -0.68 9.61
CA GLU A 49 11.36 -2.01 10.11
C GLU A 49 11.14 -3.09 9.06
N ASN A 50 11.77 -4.24 9.27
CA ASN A 50 11.52 -5.44 8.51
C ASN A 50 11.41 -6.66 9.41
N ILE A 51 10.69 -7.68 8.94
CA ILE A 51 10.51 -8.93 9.65
C ILE A 51 10.42 -10.09 8.67
N LYS A 52 11.00 -11.24 9.02
CA LYS A 52 10.87 -12.47 8.24
C LYS A 52 9.86 -13.41 8.89
N ILE A 53 8.73 -13.66 8.22
CA ILE A 53 7.65 -14.53 8.69
C ILE A 53 7.31 -15.55 7.61
N LYS A 54 7.21 -16.83 7.99
CA LYS A 54 6.89 -17.94 7.08
C LYS A 54 7.74 -17.92 5.79
N GLY A 55 9.02 -17.58 5.90
CA GLY A 55 9.97 -17.52 4.79
C GLY A 55 9.93 -16.22 3.97
N ILE A 56 8.98 -15.32 4.21
CA ILE A 56 8.78 -14.06 3.49
C ILE A 56 9.44 -12.93 4.27
N LEU A 57 10.36 -12.18 3.66
CA LEU A 57 10.87 -10.93 4.22
C LEU A 57 9.87 -9.81 3.88
N ILE A 58 9.38 -9.13 4.92
CA ILE A 58 8.37 -8.08 4.86
C ILE A 58 9.03 -6.79 5.34
N GLU A 59 9.03 -5.75 4.50
CA GLU A 59 9.58 -4.43 4.84
C GLU A 59 8.42 -3.44 4.97
N ALA A 60 8.35 -2.68 6.07
CA ALA A 60 7.36 -1.65 6.28
C ALA A 60 7.84 -0.30 5.73
N ILE A 61 7.10 0.26 4.78
CA ILE A 61 7.39 1.54 4.13
C ILE A 61 6.38 2.59 4.64
N PRO A 62 6.79 3.82 4.96
CA PRO A 62 5.85 4.87 5.36
C PRO A 62 4.75 5.10 4.31
N ALA A 63 3.49 5.17 4.76
CA ALA A 63 2.33 5.47 3.94
C ALA A 63 1.52 6.62 4.59
N TYR A 64 1.43 7.77 3.91
CA TYR A 64 0.80 8.97 4.46
C TYR A 64 0.45 10.02 3.39
N ASN A 65 -0.40 11.00 3.73
CA ASN A 65 -0.71 12.15 2.88
C ASN A 65 0.31 13.27 3.05
N ILE A 66 0.73 13.89 1.93
CA ILE A 66 1.53 15.11 1.90
C ILE A 66 0.62 16.34 1.70
N LYS A 67 -0.33 16.24 0.77
CA LYS A 67 -1.16 17.34 0.28
C LYS A 67 -2.62 17.21 0.71
N HIS A 68 -3.23 16.04 0.57
CA HIS A 68 -4.66 15.88 0.84
C HIS A 68 -4.92 15.80 2.34
N MET A 69 -5.91 16.57 2.78
CA MET A 69 -6.25 16.72 4.20
C MET A 69 -7.77 16.79 4.38
N ARG A 70 -8.24 16.32 5.53
CA ARG A 70 -9.63 16.45 5.99
C ARG A 70 -9.97 17.90 6.30
N SER A 71 -9.01 18.60 6.90
CA SER A 71 -9.03 20.02 7.22
C SER A 71 -7.58 20.53 7.32
N PRO A 72 -7.33 21.86 7.33
CA PRO A 72 -5.96 22.38 7.39
C PRO A 72 -5.15 21.78 8.55
N GLY A 73 -4.05 21.10 8.22
CA GLY A 73 -3.17 20.42 9.19
C GLY A 73 -3.63 19.03 9.64
N VAL A 74 -4.75 18.52 9.14
CA VAL A 74 -5.31 17.21 9.52
C VAL A 74 -5.37 16.30 8.30
N PRO A 75 -4.29 15.53 8.00
CA PRO A 75 -4.27 14.61 6.87
C PRO A 75 -5.29 13.47 7.03
N PHE A 76 -5.67 12.83 5.92
CA PHE A 76 -6.47 11.60 6.00
C PHE A 76 -5.68 10.45 6.63
N HIS A 77 -4.41 10.35 6.29
CA HIS A 77 -3.43 9.37 6.74
C HIS A 77 -2.18 10.12 7.26
N PRO A 78 -2.04 10.29 8.58
CA PRO A 78 -0.90 10.98 9.18
C PRO A 78 0.42 10.22 9.01
N LYS A 79 1.53 10.96 8.88
CA LYS A 79 2.88 10.38 8.83
C LYS A 79 3.19 9.60 10.11
N GLY A 80 3.77 8.41 9.95
CA GLY A 80 4.13 7.52 11.06
C GLY A 80 3.02 6.56 11.51
N VAL A 81 1.81 6.67 10.95
CA VAL A 81 0.67 5.82 11.33
C VAL A 81 0.48 4.65 10.37
N GLY A 82 0.48 4.92 9.06
CA GLY A 82 0.25 3.91 8.02
C GLY A 82 1.52 3.21 7.54
N ASN A 83 1.36 1.97 7.10
CA ASN A 83 2.37 1.20 6.38
C ASN A 83 1.91 0.89 4.95
N GLY A 84 2.81 1.03 4.00
CA GLY A 84 2.91 0.13 2.86
C GLY A 84 3.83 -1.04 3.20
N TYR A 85 3.76 -2.12 2.43
CA TYR A 85 4.59 -3.31 2.63
C TYR A 85 5.30 -3.73 1.34
N ILE A 86 6.57 -4.08 1.45
CA ILE A 86 7.28 -4.83 0.40
C ILE A 86 7.38 -6.28 0.84
N LEU A 87 6.86 -7.17 0.00
CA LEU A 87 6.94 -8.62 0.18
C LEU A 87 8.03 -9.16 -0.74
N ASN A 88 9.03 -9.78 -0.14
CA ASN A 88 10.10 -10.46 -0.86
C ASN A 88 9.72 -11.94 -0.99
N LEU A 89 9.25 -12.31 -2.18
CA LEU A 89 8.79 -13.66 -2.52
C LEU A 89 9.74 -14.26 -3.55
N ALA A 90 10.62 -15.15 -3.10
CA ALA A 90 11.70 -15.70 -3.92
C ALA A 90 12.53 -14.57 -4.58
N ASP A 91 12.51 -14.48 -5.92
CA ASP A 91 13.23 -13.46 -6.69
C ASP A 91 12.37 -12.21 -6.99
N LYS A 92 11.19 -12.07 -6.38
CA LYS A 92 10.26 -10.97 -6.63
C LYS A 92 10.09 -10.05 -5.43
N ARG A 93 10.06 -8.75 -5.70
CA ARG A 93 9.70 -7.68 -4.75
C ARG A 93 8.34 -7.09 -5.12
N ILE A 94 7.35 -7.33 -4.28
CA ILE A 94 5.98 -6.85 -4.46
C ILE A 94 5.70 -5.73 -3.46
N TYR A 95 5.43 -4.52 -3.94
CA TYR A 95 5.08 -3.38 -3.10
C TYR A 95 3.56 -3.15 -3.07
N ILE A 96 2.98 -3.14 -1.87
CA ILE A 96 1.58 -2.78 -1.62
C ILE A 96 1.60 -1.48 -0.82
N ALA A 97 1.19 -0.38 -1.43
CA ALA A 97 1.45 0.94 -0.86
C ALA A 97 0.59 1.31 0.35
N GLY A 98 -0.52 0.59 0.61
CA GLY A 98 -1.54 1.07 1.52
C GLY A 98 -2.22 2.32 0.98
N ASP A 99 -2.71 3.17 1.88
CA ASP A 99 -3.26 4.48 1.54
C ASP A 99 -2.21 5.56 1.81
N THR A 100 -1.76 6.19 0.75
CA THR A 100 -0.63 7.12 0.77
C THR A 100 -0.67 8.03 -0.45
N GLU A 101 0.11 9.09 -0.40
CA GLU A 101 0.51 9.85 -1.56
C GLU A 101 1.89 9.42 -2.09
N ASN A 102 2.38 10.11 -3.12
CA ASN A 102 3.65 9.91 -3.80
C ASN A 102 4.84 10.39 -2.94
N THR A 103 5.03 9.76 -1.78
CA THR A 103 6.03 10.14 -0.75
C THR A 103 7.48 10.05 -1.23
N PRO A 104 8.41 10.83 -0.65
CA PRO A 104 9.84 10.68 -0.92
C PRO A 104 10.34 9.26 -0.68
N GLU A 105 9.86 8.59 0.36
CA GLU A 105 10.20 7.22 0.71
C GLU A 105 9.73 6.23 -0.36
N MET A 106 8.51 6.40 -0.89
CA MET A 106 8.01 5.62 -2.04
C MET A 106 8.86 5.86 -3.29
N LYS A 107 9.19 7.12 -3.60
CA LYS A 107 10.00 7.48 -4.77
C LYS A 107 11.44 6.96 -4.68
N ALA A 108 11.94 6.72 -3.47
CA ALA A 108 13.27 6.18 -3.22
C ALA A 108 13.37 4.65 -3.40
N LEU A 109 12.23 3.96 -3.53
CA LEU A 109 12.21 2.50 -3.72
C LEU A 109 13.02 2.07 -4.95
N LYS A 110 13.58 0.86 -4.86
CA LYS A 110 14.39 0.23 -5.92
C LYS A 110 13.98 -1.21 -6.14
N ASN A 111 14.19 -1.67 -7.37
CA ASN A 111 14.03 -3.07 -7.76
C ASN A 111 12.65 -3.64 -7.43
N ILE A 112 11.58 -2.88 -7.66
CA ILE A 112 10.20 -3.36 -7.46
C ILE A 112 9.73 -4.08 -8.73
N ASP A 113 9.36 -5.35 -8.61
CA ASP A 113 8.80 -6.10 -9.73
C ASP A 113 7.33 -5.77 -9.95
N VAL A 114 6.56 -5.67 -8.87
CA VAL A 114 5.12 -5.38 -8.91
C VAL A 114 4.78 -4.33 -7.87
N ALA A 115 4.03 -3.30 -8.26
CA ALA A 115 3.52 -2.29 -7.34
C ALA A 115 2.00 -2.18 -7.41
N PHE A 116 1.37 -2.00 -6.25
CA PHE A 116 -0.03 -1.65 -6.09
C PHE A 116 -0.11 -0.24 -5.48
N LEU A 117 -0.60 0.74 -6.25
CA LEU A 117 -0.66 2.15 -5.84
C LEU A 117 -2.12 2.63 -5.76
N PRO A 118 -2.53 3.28 -4.64
CA PRO A 118 -3.91 3.73 -4.45
C PRO A 118 -4.19 4.94 -5.34
N MET A 119 -5.43 5.10 -5.82
CA MET A 119 -5.74 6.16 -6.78
C MET A 119 -7.17 6.70 -6.62
N ASN A 120 -7.58 7.01 -5.39
CA ASN A 120 -8.85 7.66 -5.10
C ASN A 120 -8.67 9.01 -4.41
N LEU A 121 -9.54 9.95 -4.77
CA LEU A 121 -9.65 11.23 -4.07
C LEU A 121 -10.87 11.25 -3.13
N PRO A 122 -10.79 12.03 -2.04
CA PRO A 122 -9.66 12.86 -1.60
C PRO A 122 -8.61 12.11 -0.75
N TYR A 123 -8.70 10.79 -0.62
CA TYR A 123 -7.99 10.03 0.40
C TYR A 123 -6.51 9.74 0.08
N THR A 124 -6.19 9.50 -1.20
CA THR A 124 -4.87 9.03 -1.65
C THR A 124 -4.33 9.87 -2.80
N MET A 125 -4.21 9.32 -4.01
CA MET A 125 -3.53 9.95 -5.15
C MET A 125 -4.46 10.24 -6.33
N THR A 126 -4.15 11.32 -7.06
CA THR A 126 -4.63 11.50 -8.44
C THR A 126 -3.88 10.56 -9.40
N PRO A 127 -4.38 10.32 -10.63
CA PRO A 127 -3.62 9.62 -11.66
C PRO A 127 -2.22 10.24 -11.93
N GLU A 128 -2.10 11.56 -11.88
CA GLU A 128 -0.83 12.28 -12.04
C GLU A 128 0.15 12.00 -10.89
N MET A 129 -0.33 11.94 -9.65
CA MET A 129 0.51 11.58 -8.50
C MET A 129 0.98 10.13 -8.59
N VAL A 130 0.11 9.21 -9.02
CA VAL A 130 0.48 7.80 -9.27
C VAL A 130 1.53 7.71 -10.38
N ALA A 131 1.33 8.43 -11.50
CA ALA A 131 2.28 8.44 -12.61
C ALA A 131 3.65 9.01 -12.20
N ASP A 132 3.66 10.09 -11.41
CA ASP A 132 4.88 10.69 -10.86
C ASP A 132 5.62 9.75 -9.91
N ALA A 133 4.92 9.06 -9.01
CA ALA A 133 5.53 8.02 -8.18
C ALA A 133 6.10 6.87 -9.02
N ALA A 134 5.31 6.33 -9.95
CA ALA A 134 5.70 5.20 -10.79
C ALA A 134 6.94 5.52 -11.63
N LYS A 135 7.04 6.72 -12.21
CA LYS A 135 8.22 7.16 -12.97
C LYS A 135 9.48 7.28 -12.10
N ALA A 136 9.34 7.53 -10.80
CA ALA A 136 10.47 7.68 -9.89
C ALA A 136 11.11 6.34 -9.50
N PHE A 137 10.31 5.34 -9.11
CA PHE A 137 10.84 4.04 -8.66
C PHE A 137 10.75 2.92 -9.70
N ARG A 138 10.06 3.16 -10.82
CA ARG A 138 9.99 2.32 -12.03
C ARG A 138 9.70 0.83 -11.74
N PRO A 139 8.50 0.49 -11.21
CA PRO A 139 8.12 -0.91 -11.08
C PRO A 139 7.97 -1.56 -12.47
N LYS A 140 8.28 -2.85 -12.60
CA LYS A 140 8.07 -3.56 -13.88
C LYS A 140 6.57 -3.67 -14.22
N ILE A 141 5.75 -3.96 -13.21
CA ILE A 141 4.29 -4.05 -13.34
C ILE A 141 3.64 -3.10 -12.32
N LEU A 142 2.69 -2.30 -12.79
CA LEU A 142 1.90 -1.40 -11.95
C LEU A 142 0.42 -1.75 -12.00
N TYR A 143 -0.16 -2.01 -10.83
CA TYR A 143 -1.60 -2.10 -10.63
C TYR A 143 -2.11 -0.85 -9.91
N PRO A 144 -2.87 0.04 -10.58
CA PRO A 144 -3.71 0.97 -9.84
C PRO A 144 -4.77 0.17 -9.08
N TYR A 145 -4.87 0.39 -7.77
CA TYR A 145 -5.92 -0.18 -6.93
C TYR A 145 -6.57 0.92 -6.11
N HIS A 146 -7.55 0.56 -5.27
CA HIS A 146 -8.27 1.51 -4.43
C HIS A 146 -8.72 2.77 -5.18
N TYR A 147 -9.10 2.61 -6.45
CA TYR A 147 -9.33 3.75 -7.36
C TYR A 147 -10.80 4.18 -7.42
N GLY A 148 -11.71 3.50 -6.72
CA GLY A 148 -13.11 3.93 -6.57
C GLY A 148 -13.79 4.18 -7.92
N GLN A 149 -14.10 5.45 -8.22
CA GLN A 149 -14.67 5.89 -9.51
C GLN A 149 -13.67 6.64 -10.40
N THR A 150 -12.41 6.79 -9.96
CA THR A 150 -11.35 7.37 -10.77
C THR A 150 -11.17 6.53 -12.03
N ASP A 151 -11.14 7.17 -13.20
CA ASP A 151 -10.90 6.49 -14.47
C ASP A 151 -9.43 6.04 -14.56
N PRO A 152 -9.14 4.72 -14.55
CA PRO A 152 -7.77 4.24 -14.63
C PRO A 152 -7.13 4.43 -16.01
N GLN A 153 -7.90 4.73 -17.06
CA GLN A 153 -7.33 4.98 -18.39
C GLN A 153 -6.47 6.23 -18.42
N ARG A 154 -6.79 7.23 -17.59
CA ARG A 154 -5.95 8.41 -17.43
C ARG A 154 -4.52 8.06 -17.04
N LEU A 155 -4.33 7.07 -16.16
CA LEU A 155 -3.00 6.61 -15.76
C LEU A 155 -2.24 5.96 -16.93
N VAL A 156 -2.94 5.17 -17.76
CA VAL A 156 -2.36 4.53 -18.95
C VAL A 156 -1.84 5.59 -19.92
N GLU A 157 -2.64 6.64 -20.18
CA GLU A 157 -2.22 7.77 -21.01
C GLU A 157 -0.98 8.50 -20.47
N LEU A 158 -0.93 8.73 -19.15
CA LEU A 158 0.17 9.43 -18.49
C LEU A 158 1.50 8.64 -18.50
N LEU A 159 1.40 7.31 -18.66
CA LEU A 159 2.53 6.37 -18.68
C LEU A 159 2.84 5.81 -20.08
N LYS A 160 2.15 6.28 -21.14
CA LYS A 160 2.32 5.78 -22.51
C LYS A 160 3.76 5.87 -23.04
N ASP A 161 4.51 6.88 -22.58
CA ASP A 161 5.91 7.13 -22.97
C ASP A 161 6.90 6.51 -21.98
N THR A 162 6.47 5.56 -21.15
CA THR A 162 7.27 4.86 -20.13
C THR A 162 7.06 3.34 -20.28
N PRO A 163 7.47 2.73 -21.41
CA PRO A 163 7.14 1.36 -21.77
C PRO A 163 7.76 0.29 -20.86
N GLU A 164 8.71 0.66 -20.00
CA GLU A 164 9.27 -0.22 -18.98
C GLU A 164 8.31 -0.51 -17.82
N ILE A 165 7.21 0.26 -17.69
CA ILE A 165 6.17 0.07 -16.68
C ILE A 165 4.93 -0.53 -17.36
N GLU A 166 4.68 -1.81 -17.14
CA GLU A 166 3.46 -2.47 -17.61
C GLU A 166 2.29 -2.13 -16.68
N VAL A 167 1.39 -1.24 -17.13
CA VAL A 167 0.17 -0.91 -16.38
C VAL A 167 -0.89 -1.99 -16.59
N ARG A 168 -1.35 -2.62 -15.51
CA ARG A 168 -2.40 -3.64 -15.54
C ARG A 168 -3.63 -3.17 -14.76
N ILE A 169 -4.73 -3.00 -15.47
CA ILE A 169 -6.03 -2.63 -14.87
C ILE A 169 -6.82 -3.91 -14.56
N ARG A 170 -7.27 -4.05 -13.31
CA ARG A 170 -8.20 -5.09 -12.88
C ARG A 170 -9.54 -4.47 -12.56
N LYS A 171 -10.64 -5.08 -13.04
CA LYS A 171 -11.98 -4.69 -12.61
C LYS A 171 -12.13 -5.02 -11.13
N MET A 172 -12.38 -3.99 -10.33
CA MET A 172 -12.61 -4.11 -8.88
C MET A 172 -14.11 -4.21 -8.53
N ARG A 173 -14.97 -4.37 -9.56
CA ARG A 173 -16.42 -4.53 -9.50
C ARG A 173 -16.87 -5.55 -10.53
#